data_AF-A0A430CE92-F1
#
_entry.id   AF-A0A430CE92-F1
#
_cell.length_a   1.000
_cell.length_b   1.000
_cell.length_c   1.000
_cell.angle_alpha   90.00
_cell.angle_beta   90.00
_cell.angle_gamma   90.00
#
_symmetry.space_group_name_H-M   'P 1'
#
loop_
_entity.id
_entity.type
_entity.pdbx_description
1 polymer ?
#
loop_
_entity_poly.entity_id
_entity_poly.type
_entity_poly.pdbx_seq_one_letter_code
_entity_poly.pdbx_strand_id
1 'polypeptide(L)'
;MTIIRILHREAGKVSDYGHDYGPEDFAGQVPAIGDMILDPGVPVGQDRHDPRNREIWTVVGRVFNPRDNKDYVSLIVESRNGTLADEAFA
;
A
#
# COMPACT_ATOMS: atom_id res chain seq x y z
N MET A 1 -13.00 -8.54 -12.08
CA MET A 1 -12.93 -8.16 -10.65
C MET A 1 -11.69 -7.33 -10.53
N THR A 2 -11.75 -6.13 -9.94
CA THR A 2 -10.57 -5.25 -9.89
C THR A 2 -9.51 -5.87 -8.98
N ILE A 3 -8.29 -6.00 -9.49
CA ILE A 3 -7.12 -6.49 -8.77
C ILE A 3 -6.17 -5.31 -8.59
N ILE A 4 -5.74 -5.09 -7.36
CA ILE A 4 -4.87 -3.98 -6.99
C ILE A 4 -3.47 -4.52 -6.72
N ARG A 5 -2.49 -4.04 -7.48
CA ARG A 5 -1.07 -4.39 -7.32
C ARG A 5 -0.33 -3.23 -6.65
N ILE A 6 0.37 -3.48 -5.54
CA ILE A 6 1.20 -2.46 -4.91
C ILE A 6 2.62 -2.50 -5.49
N LEU A 7 3.10 -1.36 -5.97
CA LEU A 7 4.45 -1.14 -6.44
C LEU A 7 5.12 -0.12 -5.52
N HIS A 8 6.28 -0.42 -4.94
CA HIS A 8 6.95 0.53 -4.06
C HIS A 8 7.94 1.38 -4.85
N ARG A 9 7.95 2.68 -4.56
CA ARG A 9 8.89 3.64 -5.10
C ARG A 9 9.93 4.00 -4.05
N GLU A 10 11.18 3.77 -4.38
CA GLU A 10 12.33 4.09 -3.54
C GLU A 10 13.40 4.78 -4.39
N ALA A 11 13.89 5.95 -3.96
CA ALA A 11 14.91 6.72 -4.67
C ALA A 11 14.61 6.92 -6.18
N GLY A 12 13.32 7.05 -6.53
CA GLY A 12 12.87 7.24 -7.92
C GLY A 12 12.68 5.95 -8.74
N LYS A 13 13.05 4.78 -8.21
CA LYS A 13 12.84 3.47 -8.85
C LYS A 13 11.57 2.81 -8.33
N VAL A 14 10.80 2.20 -9.23
CA VAL A 14 9.58 1.45 -8.89
C VAL A 14 9.88 -0.05 -8.92
N SER A 15 9.52 -0.75 -7.84
CA SER A 15 9.74 -2.18 -7.62
C SER A 15 8.42 -2.88 -7.32
N ASP A 16 8.28 -4.12 -7.79
CA ASP A 16 7.10 -4.96 -7.58
C ASP A 16 7.44 -6.10 -6.62
N TYR A 17 6.69 -6.23 -5.52
CA TYR A 17 6.93 -7.21 -4.47
C TYR A 17 5.99 -8.43 -4.52
N GLY A 18 5.10 -8.52 -5.51
CA GLY A 18 4.36 -9.77 -5.74
C GLY A 18 2.96 -9.86 -5.13
N HIS A 19 2.48 -8.86 -4.39
CA HIS A 19 1.19 -8.95 -3.69
C HIS A 19 0.03 -8.28 -4.44
N ASP A 20 -1.00 -9.10 -4.66
CA ASP A 20 -2.28 -8.70 -5.22
C ASP A 20 -3.30 -8.54 -4.09
N TYR A 21 -4.08 -7.48 -4.16
CA TYR A 21 -5.15 -7.12 -3.24
C TYR A 21 -6.47 -6.92 -4.00
N GLY A 22 -7.58 -6.98 -3.28
CA GLY A 22 -8.89 -6.56 -3.78
C GLY A 22 -9.31 -5.20 -3.20
N PRO A 23 -10.31 -4.52 -3.80
CA PRO A 23 -10.88 -3.31 -3.21
C PRO A 23 -11.38 -3.53 -1.77
N GLU A 24 -11.81 -4.75 -1.42
CA GLU A 24 -12.22 -5.15 -0.08
C GLU A 24 -11.14 -4.96 0.98
N ASP A 25 -9.86 -5.06 0.62
CA ASP A 25 -8.73 -4.79 1.52
C ASP A 25 -8.59 -3.29 1.83
N PHE A 26 -9.27 -2.43 1.06
CA PHE A 26 -9.27 -0.98 1.18
C PHE A 26 -10.70 -0.41 1.30
N ALA A 27 -11.53 -1.06 2.14
CA ALA A 27 -12.91 -0.65 2.41
C ALA A 27 -13.83 -0.57 1.17
N GLY A 28 -13.58 -1.43 0.17
CA GLY A 28 -14.33 -1.52 -1.08
C GLY A 28 -13.95 -0.48 -2.12
N GLN A 29 -12.82 0.22 -1.94
CA GLN A 29 -12.39 1.32 -2.81
C GLN A 29 -11.04 1.01 -3.47
N VAL A 30 -10.77 1.69 -4.58
CA VAL A 30 -9.42 1.77 -5.14
C VAL A 30 -8.79 3.05 -4.59
N PRO A 31 -7.73 2.95 -3.76
CA PRO A 31 -7.05 4.12 -3.22
C PRO A 31 -6.68 5.16 -4.29
N ALA A 32 -6.77 6.44 -3.92
CA ALA A 32 -6.42 7.59 -4.73
C ALA A 32 -5.02 8.11 -4.40
N ILE A 33 -4.47 8.96 -5.28
CA ILE A 33 -3.18 9.62 -5.01
C ILE A 33 -3.35 10.54 -3.80
N GLY A 34 -2.43 10.44 -2.84
CA GLY A 34 -2.46 11.14 -1.57
C GLY A 34 -3.06 10.33 -0.42
N ASP A 35 -3.78 9.23 -0.72
CA ASP A 35 -4.29 8.35 0.32
C ASP A 35 -3.13 7.65 1.04
N MET A 36 -3.32 7.46 2.35
CA MET A 36 -2.41 6.70 3.20
C MET A 36 -3.03 5.33 3.47
N ILE A 37 -2.23 4.30 3.27
CA ILE A 37 -2.56 2.90 3.53
C ILE A 37 -1.67 2.46 4.68
N LEU A 38 -2.27 1.95 5.75
CA LEU A 38 -1.53 1.21 6.76
C LEU A 38 -1.28 -0.18 6.20
N ASP A 39 -0.03 -0.63 6.18
CA ASP A 39 0.30 -1.98 5.70
C ASP A 39 -0.56 -3.01 6.45
N PRO A 40 -1.37 -3.80 5.74
CA PRO A 40 -2.15 -4.87 6.35
C PRO A 40 -1.26 -6.00 6.90
N GLY A 41 0.00 -6.10 6.46
CA GLY A 41 1.02 -6.94 7.02
C GLY A 41 1.64 -6.36 8.29
N VAL A 42 1.76 -7.18 9.33
CA VAL A 42 2.69 -6.92 10.44
C VAL A 42 3.81 -7.94 10.31
N PRO A 43 5.10 -7.53 10.34
CA PRO A 43 6.21 -8.49 10.37
C PRO A 43 6.00 -9.50 11.50
N VAL A 44 6.08 -10.80 11.18
CA VAL A 44 5.83 -11.88 12.14
C VAL A 44 6.71 -11.70 13.39
N GLY A 45 6.09 -11.61 14.56
CA GLY A 45 6.77 -11.46 15.85
C GLY A 45 6.86 -10.04 16.40
N GLN A 46 6.33 -9.03 15.70
CA GLN A 46 6.23 -7.66 16.20
C GLN A 46 4.84 -7.33 16.76
N ASP A 47 4.79 -6.45 17.77
CA ASP A 47 3.52 -6.00 18.34
C ASP A 47 2.78 -5.11 17.34
N ARG A 48 1.58 -5.54 16.94
CA ARG A 48 0.70 -4.84 16.00
C ARG A 48 0.18 -3.51 16.55
N HIS A 49 0.20 -3.34 17.87
CA HIS A 49 -0.26 -2.15 18.56
C HIS A 49 0.85 -1.11 18.75
N ASP A 50 2.11 -1.45 18.43
CA ASP A 50 3.18 -0.46 18.37
C ASP A 50 3.19 0.17 16.97
N PRO A 51 2.84 1.46 16.81
CA PRO A 51 2.81 2.13 15.51
C PRO A 51 4.16 2.08 14.78
N ARG A 52 5.28 1.92 15.50
CA ARG A 52 6.63 1.86 14.91
C ARG A 52 6.90 0.56 14.17
N ASN A 53 6.11 -0.48 14.45
CA ASN A 53 6.19 -1.79 13.79
C ASN A 53 5.29 -1.86 12.55
N ARG A 54 4.58 -0.78 12.23
CA ARG A 54 3.72 -0.67 11.05
C ARG A 54 4.44 0.13 9.96
N GLU A 55 4.22 -0.27 8.72
CA GLU A 55 4.60 0.54 7.57
C GLU A 55 3.38 1.35 7.10
N ILE A 56 3.61 2.61 6.73
CA ILE A 56 2.60 3.49 6.15
C ILE A 56 3.01 3.74 4.71
N TRP A 57 2.09 3.44 3.80
CA TRP A 57 2.27 3.63 2.36
C TRP A 57 1.45 4.84 1.91
N THR A 58 2.09 5.81 1.27
CA THR A 58 1.40 6.93 0.63
C THR A 58 1.29 6.65 -0.86
N VAL A 59 0.08 6.66 -1.41
CA VAL A 59 -0.13 6.46 -2.84
C VAL A 59 0.34 7.71 -3.59
N VAL A 60 1.38 7.56 -4.40
CA VAL A 60 1.97 8.65 -5.19
C VAL A 60 1.64 8.55 -6.68
N GLY A 61 1.11 7.40 -7.12
CA GLY A 61 0.75 7.19 -8.52
C GLY A 61 -0.24 6.04 -8.71
N ARG A 62 -0.92 6.05 -9.85
CA ARG A 62 -1.84 4.98 -10.27
C ARG A 62 -1.66 4.69 -11.74
N VAL A 63 -1.64 3.40 -12.08
CA VAL A 63 -1.60 2.91 -13.45
C VAL A 63 -2.78 1.98 -13.64
N PHE A 64 -3.76 2.41 -14.44
CA PHE A 64 -4.88 1.58 -14.86
C PHE A 64 -4.47 0.74 -16.06
N ASN A 65 -5.00 -0.48 -16.16
CA ASN A 65 -4.72 -1.38 -17.28
C ASN A 65 -3.20 -1.66 -17.48
N PRO A 66 -2.44 -1.97 -16.41
CA PRO A 66 -1.02 -2.26 -16.54
C PRO A 66 -0.81 -3.49 -17.43
N ARG A 67 0.11 -3.39 -18.39
CA ARG A 67 0.41 -4.46 -19.37
C ARG A 67 -0.85 -4.95 -20.12
N ASP A 68 -1.76 -4.04 -20.42
CA ASP A 68 -3.03 -4.32 -21.12
C ASP A 68 -3.97 -5.28 -20.37
N ASN A 69 -3.82 -5.39 -19.04
CA ASN A 69 -4.74 -6.15 -18.20
C ASN A 69 -5.79 -5.25 -17.54
N LYS A 70 -6.99 -5.22 -18.14
CA LYS A 70 -8.13 -4.36 -17.73
C LYS A 70 -8.67 -4.62 -16.33
N ASP A 71 -8.39 -5.80 -15.77
CA ASP A 71 -8.80 -6.15 -14.42
C ASP A 71 -7.83 -5.59 -13.37
N TYR A 72 -6.66 -5.09 -13.77
CA TYR A 72 -5.64 -4.61 -12.84
C TYR A 72 -5.59 -3.07 -12.72
N VAL A 73 -5.29 -2.63 -11.50
CA VAL A 73 -4.80 -1.29 -11.18
C VAL A 73 -3.52 -1.43 -10.37
N SER A 74 -2.43 -0.81 -10.82
CA SER A 74 -1.21 -0.72 -10.03
C SER A 74 -1.17 0.59 -9.26
N LEU A 75 -1.03 0.53 -7.94
CA LEU A 75 -0.75 1.67 -7.09
C LEU A 75 0.76 1.79 -6.90
N ILE A 76 1.30 2.97 -7.11
CA ILE A 76 2.69 3.28 -6.78
C ILE A 76 2.68 3.95 -5.43
N VAL A 77 3.40 3.39 -4.46
CA VAL A 77 3.44 3.89 -3.09
C VAL A 77 4.86 4.29 -2.68
N GLU A 78 4.97 5.34 -1.89
CA GLU A 78 6.18 5.63 -1.11
C GLU A 78 5.94 5.17 0.32
N SER A 79 6.91 4.43 0.87
CA SER A 79 6.75 3.79 2.17
C SER A 79 7.58 4.49 3.24
N ARG A 80 7.06 4.54 4.46
CA ARG A 80 7.79 4.99 5.65
C ARG A 80 7.42 4.12 6.83
N ASN A 81 8.34 3.99 7.78
CA ASN A 81 8.02 3.45 9.09
C ASN A 81 7.01 4.38 9.80
N GLY A 82 6.08 3.76 10.52
CA GLY A 82 5.23 4.49 11.45
C GLY A 82 6.03 5.10 12.58
N THR A 83 5.48 6.14 13.19
CA THR A 83 6.07 6.88 14.30
C THR A 83 5.07 6.97 15.45
N LEU A 84 5.50 7.46 16.61
CA LEU A 84 4.56 7.68 17.73
C LEU A 84 3.47 8.71 17.39
N ALA A 85 3.70 9.60 16.42
CA ALA A 85 2.66 10.52 15.95
C ALA A 85 1.53 9.81 15.19
N ASP A 86 1.74 8.57 14.77
CA ASP A 86 0.80 7.74 14.02
C ASP A 86 0.00 6.80 14.93
N GLU A 87 0.02 6.99 16.26
CA GLU A 87 -0.70 6.16 17.24
C GLU A 87 -2.20 6.02 16.92
N ALA A 88 -2.81 7.05 16.34
CA ALA A 88 -4.22 7.01 15.92
C ALA A 88 -4.51 6.01 14.80
N PHE A 89 -3.48 5.50 14.12
CA PHE A 89 -3.59 4.49 13.07
C PHE A 89 -3.26 3.06 13.55
N ALA A 90 -2.73 2.88 14.77
CA ALA A 90 -2.18 1.61 15.28
C ALA A 90 -3.21 0.60 15.82
#